data_AF-W0J5C9-F1
#
_entry.id   AF-W0J5C9-F1
#
_cell.length_a   1.000
_cell.length_b   1.000
_cell.length_c   1.000
_cell.angle_alpha   90.00
_cell.angle_beta   90.00
_cell.angle_gamma   90.00
#
_symmetry.space_group_name_H-M   'P 1'
#
loop_
_entity.id
_entity.type
_entity.pdbx_description
1 polymer ?
#
loop_
_entity_poly.entity_id
_entity_poly.type
_entity_poly.pdbx_seq_one_letter_code
_entity_poly.pdbx_strand_id
1 'polypeptide(L)'
;MKTSILLFSLVAALLAGGCVSQKSLSKEWVGEPAAKYLSKHGAPKDRIPNPDGTSTWVFQDGDDVTTLKVDAQGVIQGLTYEDR
;
A
#
# COMPACT_ATOMS: atom_id res chain seq x y z
N MET A 1 -38.86 -14.55 -6.16
CA MET A 1 -38.06 -13.31 -6.24
C MET A 1 -36.60 -13.66 -5.97
N LYS A 2 -35.72 -13.55 -6.96
CA LYS A 2 -34.28 -13.72 -6.81
C LYS A 2 -33.60 -12.60 -7.61
N THR A 3 -33.24 -11.54 -6.91
CA THR A 3 -32.36 -10.47 -7.38
C THR A 3 -30.91 -10.90 -7.19
N SER A 4 -30.09 -10.77 -8.22
CA SER A 4 -28.65 -10.60 -8.04
C SER A 4 -28.05 -9.93 -9.26
N ILE A 5 -27.19 -8.98 -8.94
CA ILE A 5 -26.87 -7.75 -9.64
C ILE A 5 -25.75 -7.98 -10.66
N LEU A 6 -25.82 -7.19 -11.73
CA LEU A 6 -24.92 -7.12 -12.86
C LEU A 6 -23.45 -6.97 -12.44
N LEU A 7 -22.60 -7.88 -12.92
CA LEU A 7 -21.15 -7.76 -12.88
C LEU A 7 -20.69 -6.74 -13.94
N PHE A 8 -20.41 -5.50 -13.51
CA PHE A 8 -19.61 -4.56 -14.28
C PHE A 8 -18.13 -4.95 -14.12
N SER A 9 -17.62 -5.74 -15.05
CA SER A 9 -16.18 -6.04 -15.13
C SER A 9 -15.45 -4.82 -15.67
N LEU A 10 -14.84 -4.08 -14.76
CA LEU A 10 -14.03 -2.89 -15.01
C LEU A 10 -12.72 -3.30 -15.71
N VAL A 11 -12.61 -2.84 -16.96
CA VAL A 11 -11.41 -2.56 -17.77
C VAL A 11 -10.08 -3.06 -17.20
N ALA A 12 -9.53 -4.11 -17.82
CA ALA A 12 -8.14 -4.52 -17.64
C ALA A 12 -7.21 -3.47 -18.29
N ALA A 13 -6.48 -2.73 -17.46
CA ALA A 13 -5.43 -1.84 -17.92
C ALA A 13 -4.16 -2.65 -18.28
N LEU A 14 -3.81 -2.64 -19.57
CA LEU A 14 -2.44 -2.83 -20.04
C LEU A 14 -1.56 -1.76 -19.39
N LEU A 15 -0.42 -2.12 -18.80
CA LEU A 15 0.85 -1.41 -18.96
C LEU A 15 2.01 -2.36 -18.62
N ALA A 16 2.84 -2.61 -19.61
CA ALA A 16 4.09 -3.34 -19.51
C ALA A 16 5.09 -2.56 -18.64
N GLY A 17 5.83 -3.25 -17.78
CA GLY A 17 6.97 -2.64 -17.08
C GLY A 17 7.43 -3.41 -15.86
N GLY A 18 8.48 -4.22 -16.04
CA GLY A 18 9.39 -4.59 -14.96
C GLY A 18 8.87 -5.63 -13.96
N CYS A 19 9.24 -6.89 -14.19
CA CYS A 19 9.38 -7.86 -13.11
C CYS A 19 10.53 -7.40 -12.20
N VAL A 20 10.28 -6.48 -11.27
CA VAL A 20 11.17 -6.29 -10.11
C VAL A 20 10.84 -7.43 -9.15
N SER A 21 11.75 -8.40 -9.09
CA SER A 21 11.75 -9.44 -8.05
C SER A 21 12.07 -8.80 -6.70
N GLN A 22 11.15 -8.00 -6.15
CA GLN A 22 11.18 -7.56 -4.77
C GLN A 22 10.64 -8.71 -3.93
N LYS A 23 11.52 -9.30 -3.12
CA LYS A 23 11.24 -10.43 -2.22
C LYS A 23 9.92 -10.17 -1.49
N SER A 24 8.91 -10.95 -1.85
CA SER A 24 7.48 -10.72 -1.58
C SER A 24 7.12 -11.01 -0.12
N LEU A 25 7.63 -10.17 0.79
CA LEU A 25 7.01 -9.95 2.11
C LEU A 25 6.02 -8.77 2.05
N SER A 26 5.98 -8.05 0.92
CA SER A 26 5.09 -6.91 0.62
C SER A 26 3.64 -7.29 0.26
N LYS A 27 3.31 -8.57 0.08
CA LYS A 27 1.95 -8.97 -0.36
C LYS A 27 0.89 -8.92 0.74
N GLU A 28 1.26 -9.00 2.01
CA GLU A 28 0.26 -9.11 3.08
C GLU A 28 -0.47 -7.79 3.38
N TRP A 29 0.15 -6.66 3.08
CA TRP A 29 -0.42 -5.33 3.37
C TRP A 29 -0.89 -4.57 2.14
N VAL A 30 -0.34 -4.86 0.96
CA VAL A 30 -0.77 -4.20 -0.28
C VAL A 30 -2.23 -4.56 -0.59
N GLY A 31 -3.06 -3.53 -0.79
CA GLY A 31 -4.50 -3.66 -0.95
C GLY A 31 -5.30 -3.60 0.35
N GLU A 32 -4.65 -3.64 1.52
CA GLU A 32 -5.31 -3.51 2.81
C GLU A 32 -5.48 -2.03 3.21
N PRO A 33 -6.46 -1.71 4.09
CA PRO A 33 -6.55 -0.39 4.69
C PRO A 33 -5.33 -0.09 5.55
N ALA A 34 -4.70 1.06 5.32
CA ALA A 34 -3.53 1.49 6.06
C ALA A 34 -3.84 1.69 7.56
N ALA A 35 -5.10 1.95 7.92
CA ALA A 35 -5.55 1.98 9.31
C ALA A 35 -5.26 0.66 10.07
N LYS A 36 -5.38 -0.49 9.39
CA LYS A 36 -5.08 -1.81 9.98
C LYS A 36 -3.58 -1.94 10.30
N TYR A 37 -2.72 -1.41 9.44
CA TYR A 37 -1.29 -1.33 9.70
C TYR A 37 -1.00 -0.43 10.90
N LEU A 38 -1.62 0.76 10.95
CA LEU A 38 -1.47 1.69 12.07
C LEU A 38 -1.90 1.09 13.41
N SER A 39 -2.97 0.29 13.43
CA SER A 39 -3.41 -0.37 14.66
C SER A 39 -2.39 -1.36 15.22
N LYS A 40 -1.54 -1.94 14.36
CA LYS A 40 -0.51 -2.91 14.75
C LYS A 40 0.86 -2.27 15.00
N HIS A 41 1.21 -1.25 14.22
CA HIS A 41 2.55 -0.65 14.18
C HIS A 41 2.61 0.77 14.75
N GLY A 42 1.47 1.34 15.16
CA GLY A 42 1.38 2.70 15.67
C GLY A 42 1.37 3.76 14.56
N ALA A 43 1.58 5.02 14.96
CA ALA A 43 1.66 6.13 14.03
C ALA A 43 3.02 6.15 13.32
N PRO A 44 3.08 6.50 12.02
CA PRO A 44 4.35 6.71 11.35
C PRO A 44 5.08 7.90 11.96
N LYS A 45 6.42 7.84 11.90
CA LYS A 45 7.29 8.95 12.25
C LYS A 45 7.04 10.15 11.35
N ASP A 46 6.98 9.90 10.03
CA ASP A 46 6.78 10.93 9.02
C ASP A 46 5.64 10.56 8.06
N ARG A 47 4.91 11.59 7.61
CA ARG A 47 3.90 11.49 6.55
C ARG A 47 4.18 12.55 5.49
N ILE A 48 4.55 12.09 4.30
CA ILE A 48 4.94 12.95 3.19
C ILE A 48 3.85 12.85 2.12
N PRO A 49 3.03 13.89 1.91
CA PRO A 49 2.06 13.90 0.81
C PRO A 49 2.79 13.96 -0.54
N ASN A 50 2.32 13.20 -1.51
CA ASN A 50 2.89 13.15 -2.86
C ASN A 50 1.97 13.88 -3.85
N PRO A 51 2.51 14.48 -4.92
CA PRO A 51 1.71 15.14 -5.95
C PRO A 51 0.74 14.23 -6.71
N ASP A 52 0.97 12.91 -6.69
CA ASP A 52 0.12 11.89 -7.33
C ASP A 52 -1.13 11.54 -6.51
N GLY A 53 -1.39 12.25 -5.41
CA GLY A 53 -2.52 12.02 -4.51
C GLY A 53 -2.28 10.90 -3.51
N THR A 54 -1.11 10.26 -3.53
CA THR A 54 -0.70 9.30 -2.50
C THR A 54 0.04 10.00 -1.35
N SER A 55 0.36 9.25 -0.31
CA SER A 55 1.21 9.68 0.79
C SER A 55 2.21 8.59 1.11
N THR A 56 3.44 9.00 1.38
CA THR A 56 4.52 8.13 1.86
C THR A 56 4.58 8.21 3.38
N TRP A 57 4.44 7.08 4.06
CA TRP A 57 4.48 6.99 5.51
C TRP A 57 5.73 6.23 5.93
N VAL A 58 6.54 6.85 6.79
CA VAL A 58 7.81 6.28 7.23
C VAL A 58 7.69 5.83 8.69
N PHE A 59 8.06 4.59 8.94
CA PHE A 59 8.16 3.99 10.26
C PHE A 59 9.62 3.66 10.50
N GLN A 60 10.10 3.95 11.71
CA GLN A 60 11.47 3.64 12.10
C GLN A 60 11.44 2.85 13.41
N ASP A 61 12.11 1.71 13.43
CA ASP A 61 12.31 0.88 14.60
C ASP A 61 13.81 0.56 14.74
N GLY A 62 14.51 1.28 15.62
CA GLY A 62 15.97 1.25 15.65
C GLY A 62 16.58 1.71 14.33
N ASP A 63 17.37 0.83 13.70
CA ASP A 63 18.02 1.04 12.40
C ASP A 63 17.13 0.59 11.23
N ASP A 64 16.03 -0.13 11.50
CA ASP A 64 15.08 -0.57 10.48
C ASP A 64 14.14 0.57 10.07
N VAL A 65 14.00 0.75 8.76
CA VAL A 65 13.08 1.72 8.15
C VAL A 65 12.05 0.98 7.32
N THR A 66 10.77 1.22 7.61
CA THR A 66 9.66 0.74 6.79
C THR A 66 8.95 1.91 6.14
N THR A 67 8.74 1.84 4.83
CA THR A 67 8.06 2.87 4.06
C THR A 67 6.79 2.31 3.42
N LEU A 68 5.65 2.94 3.69
CA LEU A 68 4.36 2.63 3.09
C LEU A 68 3.96 3.71 2.09
N LYS A 69 3.52 3.31 0.89
CA LYS A 69 2.81 4.19 -0.04
C LYS A 69 1.31 3.96 0.11
N VAL A 70 0.56 4.99 0.45
CA VAL A 70 -0.88 4.92 0.73
C VAL A 70 -1.63 5.85 -0.22
N ASP A 71 -2.70 5.40 -0.85
CA ASP A 71 -3.51 6.26 -1.73
C ASP A 71 -4.45 7.20 -0.95
N ALA A 72 -5.17 8.07 -1.67
CA ALA A 72 -6.12 9.03 -1.10
C ALA A 72 -7.30 8.37 -0.37
N GLN A 73 -7.58 7.09 -0.65
CA GLN A 73 -8.63 6.28 -0.03
C GLN A 73 -8.12 5.55 1.22
N GLY A 74 -6.83 5.70 1.55
CA GLY A 74 -6.21 5.06 2.70
C GLY A 74 -5.84 3.60 2.46
N VAL A 75 -5.70 3.15 1.21
CA VAL A 75 -5.28 1.79 0.86
C VAL A 75 -3.78 1.75 0.58
N ILE A 76 -3.10 0.73 1.08
CA ILE A 76 -1.66 0.54 0.87
C ILE A 76 -1.42 0.09 -0.57
N GLN A 77 -0.67 0.90 -1.31
CA GLN A 77 -0.27 0.64 -2.70
C GLN A 77 1.10 0.00 -2.79
N GLY A 78 1.95 0.20 -1.78
CA GLY A 78 3.30 -0.36 -1.75
C GLY A 78 3.90 -0.33 -0.36
N LEU A 79 4.82 -1.25 -0.11
CA LEU A 79 5.55 -1.33 1.14
C LEU A 79 7.00 -1.75 0.86
N THR A 80 7.94 -1.02 1.44
CA THR A 80 9.38 -1.28 1.36
C THR A 80 9.97 -1.36 2.76
N TYR A 81 10.84 -2.36 2.97
CA TYR A 81 11.65 -2.52 4.17
C TYR A 81 13.11 -2.24 3.80
N GLU A 82 13.76 -1.39 4.57
CA GLU A 82 15.18 -1.08 4.47
C GLU A 82 15.83 -1.33 5.83
N ASP A 83 16.77 -2.27 5.86
CA ASP A 83 17.68 -2.53 6.97
C ASP A 83 18.93 -1.67 6.72
N ARG A 84 19.39 -0.90 7.71
CA ARG A 84 20.53 0.02 7.57
C ARG A 84 21.75 -0.39 8.37
#